data_AF-A0A948ZLK7-F1
#
_entry.id   AF-A0A948ZLK7-F1
#
_cell.length_a   1.000
_cell.length_b   1.000
_cell.length_c   1.000
_cell.angle_alpha   90.00
_cell.angle_beta   90.00
_cell.angle_gamma   90.00
#
_symmetry.space_group_name_H-M   'P 1'
#
loop_
_entity.id
_entity.type
_entity.pdbx_description
1 polymer ?
#
loop_
_entity_poly.entity_id
_entity_poly.type
_entity_poly.pdbx_seq_one_letter_code
_entity_poly.pdbx_strand_id
1 'polypeptide(L)'
;RFGWKTPLAVIVAAVALAVTAAAIGKLDHDTALKSLGYRLQYWRSSLDMIDDHPWLGCGPGNFQDAYTRYKLPEASEEVADPHNFLFEIWTTAGTPAALAFLAVLGCFAWTIFRGGGRGAGDGGWRAEGGGRRAEEITKSQIPNPKSPVPRPPPPAPDAWPFVLAGGAVGFLLSLPLGMLSAAPPGATVVLLGFPLAGAAVALLLGWIREGRLPRLLPALAVAVLLMNLLTAGGIGMPGVAGSFWLLMALGLVGQQPRLLRTVWAWAALSGAIALAVACYATAYSPVLGCQAQLRLSESKPTRAIKHLEAAAAADPWATEPWRRLAAVEFDNWRRSPTNDAYQRFERAAANLTRLAPNSAQSWSAIGDWYSQAASITNRSGNRIAGNAVSKAVEAYRRTVDLYPNSALNRAKLAEAYRTAGDREAYCREAETALRLDKATPHADKKLPAALRDRLKHNLSDK
;
A
#
# COMPACT_ATOMS: atom_id res chain seq x y z
N ARG A 1 -32.15 13.62 -19.18
CA ARG A 1 -32.32 14.16 -17.80
C ARG A 1 -32.74 13.02 -16.88
N PHE A 2 -31.82 12.46 -16.07
CA PHE A 2 -32.21 11.52 -15.02
C PHE A 2 -33.11 12.25 -14.01
N GLY A 3 -34.35 11.81 -13.86
CA GLY A 3 -35.23 12.32 -12.81
C GLY A 3 -34.69 11.95 -11.44
N TRP A 4 -35.02 12.73 -10.41
CA TRP A 4 -34.66 12.49 -9.00
C TRP A 4 -34.92 11.06 -8.47
N LYS A 5 -35.78 10.31 -9.16
CA LYS A 5 -36.18 8.93 -8.85
C LYS A 5 -35.01 7.93 -8.84
N THR A 6 -34.03 8.09 -9.71
CA THR A 6 -32.91 7.14 -9.85
C THR A 6 -31.83 7.30 -8.77
N PRO A 7 -31.33 8.52 -8.47
CA PRO A 7 -30.49 8.71 -7.29
C PRO A 7 -31.25 8.38 -6.00
N LEU A 8 -32.55 8.65 -5.92
CA LEU A 8 -33.37 8.20 -4.79
C LEU A 8 -33.42 6.67 -4.67
N ALA A 9 -33.59 5.94 -5.77
CA ALA A 9 -33.58 4.48 -5.75
C ALA A 9 -32.23 3.91 -5.30
N VAL A 10 -31.12 4.54 -5.69
CA VAL A 10 -29.76 4.15 -5.23
C VAL A 10 -29.58 4.45 -3.74
N ILE A 11 -30.03 5.61 -3.27
CA ILE A 11 -29.99 5.98 -1.85
C ILE A 11 -30.85 5.01 -1.05
N VAL A 12 -32.07 4.72 -1.50
CA VAL A 12 -32.98 3.76 -0.85
C VAL A 12 -32.38 2.36 -0.84
N ALA A 13 -31.74 1.91 -1.92
CA ALA A 13 -31.06 0.62 -1.96
C ALA A 13 -29.85 0.58 -1.01
N ALA A 14 -29.04 1.64 -0.95
CA ALA A 14 -27.91 1.75 -0.03
C ALA A 14 -28.36 1.80 1.44
N VAL A 15 -29.44 2.54 1.74
CA VAL A 15 -30.06 2.60 3.07
C VAL A 15 -30.67 1.25 3.43
N ALA A 16 -31.36 0.57 2.51
CA ALA A 16 -31.88 -0.77 2.73
C ALA A 16 -30.75 -1.78 2.98
N LEU A 17 -29.62 -1.68 2.26
CA LEU A 17 -28.44 -2.50 2.49
C LEU A 17 -27.82 -2.24 3.87
N ALA A 18 -27.70 -0.98 4.27
CA ALA A 18 -27.19 -0.57 5.57
C ALA A 18 -28.12 -1.01 6.71
N VAL A 19 -29.44 -0.83 6.56
CA VAL A 19 -30.44 -1.31 7.53
C VAL A 19 -30.44 -2.83 7.63
N THR A 20 -30.31 -3.53 6.50
CA THR A 20 -30.18 -5.00 6.49
C THR A 20 -28.90 -5.43 7.19
N ALA A 21 -27.77 -4.75 6.94
CA ALA A 21 -26.50 -4.99 7.62
C ALA A 21 -26.56 -4.72 9.14
N ALA A 22 -27.34 -3.71 9.57
CA ALA A 22 -27.61 -3.45 10.98
C ALA A 22 -28.51 -4.52 11.60
N ALA A 23 -29.57 -4.91 10.90
CA ALA A 23 -30.54 -5.91 11.36
C ALA A 23 -29.92 -7.30 11.52
N ILE A 24 -28.93 -7.67 10.70
CA ILE A 24 -28.16 -8.92 10.84
C ILE A 24 -27.00 -8.83 11.84
N GLY A 25 -26.94 -7.76 12.65
CA GLY A 25 -25.94 -7.58 13.70
C GLY A 25 -24.51 -7.32 13.18
N LYS A 26 -24.34 -6.96 11.90
CA LYS A 26 -23.03 -6.69 11.29
C LYS A 26 -22.60 -5.22 11.36
N LEU A 27 -23.49 -4.31 11.76
CA LEU A 27 -23.13 -2.93 12.14
C LEU A 27 -23.08 -2.82 13.66
N ASP A 28 -22.03 -3.37 14.25
CA ASP A 28 -21.74 -3.20 15.66
C ASP A 28 -21.08 -1.82 15.88
N HIS A 29 -21.79 -0.92 16.56
CA HIS A 29 -21.30 0.42 16.88
C HIS A 29 -20.06 0.38 17.78
N ASP A 30 -19.96 -0.62 18.66
CA ASP A 30 -18.78 -0.80 19.52
C ASP A 30 -17.55 -1.17 18.70
N THR A 31 -17.73 -1.98 17.65
CA THR A 31 -16.68 -2.33 16.70
C THR A 31 -16.21 -1.10 15.91
N ALA A 32 -17.12 -0.22 15.49
CA ALA A 32 -16.77 1.01 14.79
C ALA A 32 -15.98 1.99 15.68
N LEU A 33 -16.39 2.17 16.94
CA LEU A 33 -15.68 3.03 17.91
C LEU A 33 -14.30 2.47 18.27
N LYS A 34 -14.18 1.15 18.48
CA LYS A 34 -12.88 0.49 18.68
C LYS A 34 -11.95 0.69 17.49
N SER A 35 -12.48 0.52 16.28
CA SER A 35 -11.74 0.71 15.03
C SER A 35 -11.24 2.16 14.87
N LEU A 36 -12.03 3.16 15.27
CA LEU A 36 -11.58 4.55 15.29
C LEU A 36 -10.49 4.78 16.35
N GLY A 37 -10.65 4.19 17.54
CA GLY A 37 -9.65 4.23 18.60
C GLY A 37 -8.27 3.73 18.16
N TYR A 38 -8.22 2.60 17.42
CA TYR A 38 -6.97 2.11 16.85
C TYR A 38 -6.34 3.07 15.83
N ARG A 39 -7.15 3.66 14.94
CA ARG A 39 -6.64 4.66 13.97
C ARG A 39 -6.02 5.88 14.65
N LEU A 40 -6.60 6.35 15.76
CA LEU A 40 -6.02 7.46 16.52
C LEU A 40 -4.63 7.11 17.07
N GLN A 41 -4.40 5.85 17.47
CA GLN A 41 -3.08 5.38 17.89
C GLN A 41 -2.09 5.38 16.70
N TYR A 42 -2.55 4.98 15.51
CA TYR A 42 -1.74 4.97 14.30
C TYR A 42 -1.33 6.38 13.91
N TRP A 43 -2.27 7.32 13.97
CA TRP A 43 -2.04 8.74 13.64
C TRP A 43 -1.11 9.40 14.65
N ARG A 44 -1.26 9.09 15.94
CA ARG A 44 -0.32 9.57 16.96
C ARG A 44 1.10 9.09 16.67
N SER A 45 1.28 7.79 16.42
CA SER A 45 2.61 7.25 16.08
C SER A 45 3.14 7.81 14.76
N SER A 46 2.25 8.11 13.80
CA SER A 46 2.60 8.73 12.52
C SER A 46 3.10 10.16 12.66
N LEU A 47 2.59 10.92 13.64
CA LEU A 47 3.09 12.25 13.95
C LEU A 47 4.52 12.18 14.50
N ASP A 48 4.79 11.26 15.42
CA ASP A 48 6.14 11.04 15.94
C ASP A 48 7.11 10.62 14.81
N MET A 49 6.65 9.81 13.84
CA MET A 49 7.42 9.47 12.63
C MET A 49 7.71 10.68 11.74
N ILE A 50 6.76 11.61 11.61
CA ILE A 50 6.92 12.84 10.83
C ILE A 50 7.95 13.75 11.49
N ASP A 51 7.94 13.85 12.82
CA ASP A 51 8.90 14.66 13.57
C ASP A 51 10.34 14.16 13.40
N ASP A 52 10.54 12.84 13.37
CA ASP A 52 11.86 12.23 13.15
C ASP A 52 12.31 12.24 11.66
N HIS A 53 11.36 12.28 10.71
CA HIS A 53 11.64 12.21 9.26
C HIS A 53 10.88 13.28 8.43
N PRO A 54 11.00 14.58 8.75
CA PRO A 54 10.09 15.61 8.23
C PRO A 54 10.26 15.89 6.73
N TRP A 55 11.45 15.67 6.17
CA TRP A 55 11.78 16.12 4.82
C TRP A 55 11.43 15.10 3.74
N LEU A 56 11.81 13.84 3.94
CA LEU A 56 11.66 12.79 2.92
C LEU A 56 10.82 11.61 3.40
N GLY A 57 10.37 11.63 4.67
CA GLY A 57 9.71 10.49 5.28
C GLY A 57 10.63 9.27 5.42
N CYS A 58 10.03 8.11 5.70
CA CYS A 58 10.72 6.82 5.79
C CYS A 58 10.92 6.13 4.43
N GLY A 59 10.44 6.73 3.35
CA GLY A 59 10.45 6.14 2.01
C GLY A 59 9.24 5.23 1.73
N PRO A 60 8.78 5.14 0.46
CA PRO A 60 7.67 4.27 0.07
C PRO A 60 7.92 2.80 0.41
N GLY A 61 6.91 2.12 0.95
CA GLY A 61 6.98 0.69 1.32
C GLY A 61 7.66 0.39 2.65
N ASN A 62 8.27 1.38 3.32
CA ASN A 62 8.98 1.18 4.61
C ASN A 62 8.14 1.53 5.84
N PHE A 63 6.87 1.95 5.65
CA PHE A 63 6.03 2.42 6.76
C PHE A 63 5.92 1.39 7.88
N GLN A 64 5.65 0.12 7.55
CA GLN A 64 5.46 -0.93 8.55
C GLN A 64 6.68 -1.12 9.46
N ASP A 65 7.87 -1.23 8.87
CA ASP A 65 9.12 -1.39 9.62
C ASP A 65 9.41 -0.14 10.47
N ALA A 66 9.25 1.06 9.90
CA ALA A 66 9.46 2.32 10.63
C ALA A 66 8.46 2.51 11.77
N TYR A 67 7.19 2.17 11.55
CA TYR A 67 6.09 2.32 12.51
C TYR A 67 6.34 1.55 13.81
N THR A 68 6.97 0.37 13.76
CA THR A 68 7.22 -0.44 14.97
C THR A 68 8.05 0.28 16.03
N ARG A 69 8.88 1.26 15.64
CA ARG A 69 9.67 2.08 16.57
C ARG A 69 8.81 3.03 17.40
N TYR A 70 7.71 3.52 16.83
CA TYR A 70 6.82 4.52 17.42
C TYR A 70 5.52 3.91 17.96
N LYS A 71 5.26 2.64 17.64
CA LYS A 71 4.05 1.92 18.07
C LYS A 71 3.85 2.01 19.58
N LEU A 72 2.68 2.47 20.00
CA LEU A 72 2.31 2.60 21.40
C LEU A 72 2.24 1.22 22.11
N PRO A 73 2.59 1.13 23.41
CA PRO A 73 2.52 -0.12 24.18
C PRO A 73 1.14 -0.80 24.20
N GLU A 74 0.09 0.01 24.18
CA GLU A 74 -1.30 -0.42 24.16
C GLU A 74 -1.81 -0.79 22.77
N ALA A 75 -1.08 -0.48 21.68
CA ALA A 75 -1.53 -0.76 20.33
C ALA A 75 -1.38 -2.25 19.98
N SER A 76 -2.40 -2.84 19.38
CA SER A 76 -2.37 -4.23 18.92
C SER A 76 -1.55 -4.41 17.65
N GLU A 77 -1.76 -3.58 16.63
CA GLU A 77 -1.37 -3.89 15.25
C GLU A 77 0.00 -3.34 14.83
N GLU A 78 0.71 -4.11 14.00
CA GLU A 78 1.89 -3.67 13.23
C GLU A 78 1.43 -3.24 11.82
N VAL A 79 0.79 -2.09 11.73
CA VAL A 79 0.14 -1.62 10.49
C VAL A 79 1.12 -1.26 9.39
N ALA A 80 0.72 -1.50 8.13
CA ALA A 80 1.51 -1.19 6.94
C ALA A 80 1.21 0.20 6.33
N ASP A 81 0.12 0.83 6.77
CA ASP A 81 -0.24 2.21 6.43
C ASP A 81 -1.04 2.84 7.59
N PRO A 82 -1.07 4.18 7.71
CA PRO A 82 -1.74 4.85 8.81
C PRO A 82 -3.26 4.94 8.64
N HIS A 83 -3.84 4.31 7.62
CA HIS A 83 -5.26 4.39 7.26
C HIS A 83 -5.75 5.84 7.03
N ASN A 84 -4.85 6.71 6.59
CA ASN A 84 -5.14 8.09 6.24
C ASN A 84 -4.19 8.53 5.13
N PHE A 85 -4.71 8.87 3.96
CA PHE A 85 -3.89 9.20 2.79
C PHE A 85 -2.87 10.31 3.06
N LEU A 86 -3.21 11.31 3.89
CA LEU A 86 -2.34 12.44 4.14
C LEU A 86 -1.17 12.02 5.03
N PHE A 87 -1.44 11.27 6.11
CA PHE A 87 -0.38 10.70 6.93
C PHE A 87 0.47 9.71 6.14
N GLU A 88 -0.12 8.94 5.24
CA GLU A 88 0.63 8.01 4.39
C GLU A 88 1.62 8.76 3.49
N ILE A 89 1.17 9.78 2.76
CA ILE A 89 2.06 10.60 1.92
C ILE A 89 3.12 11.30 2.78
N TRP A 90 2.73 11.86 3.92
CA TRP A 90 3.64 12.65 4.76
C TRP A 90 4.71 11.79 5.42
N THR A 91 4.33 10.64 5.99
CA THR A 91 5.28 9.72 6.65
C THR A 91 6.18 9.00 5.65
N THR A 92 5.74 8.76 4.41
CA THR A 92 6.53 7.99 3.42
C THR A 92 7.31 8.86 2.44
N ALA A 93 6.86 10.08 2.15
CA ALA A 93 7.49 10.98 1.18
C ALA A 93 7.81 12.38 1.73
N GLY A 94 7.49 12.66 3.00
CA GLY A 94 7.86 13.88 3.70
C GLY A 94 6.93 15.07 3.47
N THR A 95 7.22 16.14 4.21
CA THR A 95 6.46 17.41 4.19
C THR A 95 6.38 18.04 2.80
N PRO A 96 7.45 18.10 1.98
CA PRO A 96 7.36 18.66 0.63
C PRO A 96 6.33 17.91 -0.25
N ALA A 97 6.27 16.58 -0.17
CA ALA A 97 5.31 15.79 -0.92
C ALA A 97 3.87 16.01 -0.43
N ALA A 98 3.67 16.07 0.90
CA ALA A 98 2.36 16.38 1.48
C ALA A 98 1.85 17.77 1.05
N LEU A 99 2.70 18.79 1.11
CA LEU A 99 2.36 20.15 0.66
C LEU A 99 2.07 20.21 -0.83
N ALA A 100 2.87 19.54 -1.67
CA ALA A 100 2.64 19.45 -3.11
C ALA A 100 1.30 18.78 -3.42
N PHE A 101 0.95 17.71 -2.71
CA PHE A 101 -0.33 17.02 -2.86
C PHE A 101 -1.50 17.94 -2.48
N LEU A 102 -1.42 18.64 -1.34
CA LEU A 102 -2.42 19.62 -0.92
C LEU A 102 -2.56 20.77 -1.91
N ALA A 103 -1.45 21.26 -2.49
CA ALA A 103 -1.48 22.29 -3.52
C ALA A 103 -2.20 21.81 -4.79
N VAL A 104 -1.98 20.56 -5.20
CA VAL A 104 -2.69 19.95 -6.33
C VAL A 104 -4.20 19.85 -6.06
N LEU A 105 -4.60 19.43 -4.86
CA LEU A 105 -6.01 19.43 -4.45
C LEU A 105 -6.62 20.83 -4.45
N GLY A 106 -5.91 21.82 -3.91
CA GLY A 106 -6.34 23.22 -3.88
C GLY A 106 -6.52 23.80 -5.28
N CYS A 107 -5.55 23.58 -6.18
CA CYS A 107 -5.62 23.99 -7.58
C CYS A 107 -6.79 23.33 -8.33
N PHE A 108 -7.03 22.04 -8.08
CA PHE A 108 -8.16 21.32 -8.65
C PHE A 108 -9.49 21.90 -8.17
N ALA A 109 -9.69 22.03 -6.85
CA ALA A 109 -10.90 22.60 -6.27
C ALA A 109 -11.15 24.02 -6.80
N TRP A 110 -10.14 24.88 -6.81
CA TRP A 110 -10.20 26.23 -7.37
C TRP A 110 -10.65 26.25 -8.82
N THR A 111 -10.14 25.33 -9.65
CA THR A 111 -10.50 25.21 -11.06
C THR A 111 -11.95 24.76 -11.24
N ILE A 112 -12.41 23.82 -10.43
CA ILE A 112 -13.81 23.35 -10.43
C ILE A 112 -14.76 24.51 -10.05
N PHE A 113 -14.46 25.25 -8.97
CA PHE A 113 -15.33 26.33 -8.49
C PHE A 113 -15.31 27.58 -9.38
N ARG A 114 -14.15 27.99 -9.92
CA ARG A 114 -14.08 29.12 -10.87
C ARG A 114 -14.65 28.79 -12.24
N GLY A 115 -14.56 27.53 -12.66
CA GLY A 115 -15.14 27.05 -13.92
C GLY A 115 -16.67 27.02 -13.92
N GLY A 116 -17.31 26.95 -12.75
CA GLY A 116 -18.77 26.97 -12.58
C GLY A 116 -19.41 28.34 -12.81
N GLY A 117 -18.69 29.44 -12.55
CA GLY A 117 -19.23 30.81 -12.65
C GLY A 117 -19.33 31.39 -14.06
N ARG A 118 -18.75 30.74 -15.08
CA ARG A 118 -18.72 31.25 -16.48
C ARG A 118 -19.55 30.43 -17.47
N GLY A 119 -20.30 29.42 -17.01
CA GLY A 119 -21.09 28.53 -17.87
C GLY A 119 -22.55 28.34 -17.46
N ALA A 120 -23.04 29.10 -16.47
CA ALA A 120 -24.41 28.99 -15.97
C ALA A 120 -25.37 30.06 -16.53
N GLY A 121 -24.94 30.89 -17.48
CA GLY A 121 -25.77 31.88 -18.17
C GLY A 121 -25.80 31.63 -19.68
N ASP A 122 -27.02 31.51 -20.21
CA ASP A 122 -27.43 31.60 -21.61
C ASP A 122 -27.02 30.52 -22.62
N GLY A 123 -28.00 29.65 -22.86
CA GLY A 123 -28.16 28.86 -24.07
C GLY A 123 -29.60 28.35 -24.19
N GLY A 124 -30.56 29.23 -23.90
CA GLY A 124 -31.98 28.97 -24.12
C GLY A 124 -32.22 28.63 -25.60
N TRP A 125 -33.01 27.59 -25.80
CA TRP A 125 -33.55 27.22 -27.10
C TRP A 125 -34.31 28.40 -27.71
N ARG A 126 -33.73 29.07 -28.71
CA ARG A 126 -34.49 29.80 -29.72
C ARG A 126 -34.33 29.09 -31.05
N ALA A 127 -35.40 28.40 -31.42
CA ALA A 127 -35.66 28.03 -32.80
C ALA A 127 -35.94 29.33 -33.56
N GLU A 128 -35.04 29.72 -34.47
CA GLU A 128 -35.39 30.58 -35.58
C GLU A 128 -35.25 29.77 -36.85
N GLY A 129 -36.42 29.45 -37.43
CA GLY A 129 -36.51 28.99 -38.80
C GLY A 129 -36.44 30.18 -39.77
N GLY A 130 -36.07 29.88 -41.01
CA GLY A 130 -36.43 30.68 -42.17
C GLY A 130 -35.25 31.23 -42.98
N GLY A 131 -35.01 30.61 -44.13
CA GLY A 131 -34.98 31.37 -45.39
C GLY A 131 -33.64 31.75 -46.03
N ARG A 132 -33.30 30.98 -47.07
CA ARG A 132 -32.87 31.41 -48.44
C ARG A 132 -31.48 32.05 -48.69
N ARG A 133 -30.81 31.43 -49.70
CA ARG A 133 -29.93 31.97 -50.77
C ARG A 133 -28.61 32.65 -50.34
N ALA A 134 -27.43 32.14 -50.70
CA ALA A 134 -26.78 32.01 -52.02
C ALA A 134 -25.70 33.11 -52.18
N GLU A 135 -24.56 32.72 -52.79
CA GLU A 135 -23.39 33.55 -53.16
C GLU A 135 -22.57 34.04 -51.94
N GLU A 136 -21.24 33.86 -51.81
CA GLU A 136 -20.16 34.02 -52.77
C GLU A 136 -18.97 33.13 -52.34
N ILE A 137 -18.50 32.30 -53.25
CA ILE A 137 -17.11 31.83 -53.25
C ILE A 137 -16.32 32.97 -53.91
N THR A 138 -15.36 33.59 -53.22
CA THR A 138 -13.93 33.71 -53.60
C THR A 138 -13.21 34.75 -52.71
N LYS A 139 -11.93 34.46 -52.41
CA LYS A 139 -10.85 35.37 -51.95
C LYS A 139 -10.82 35.79 -50.48
N SER A 140 -10.05 35.05 -49.68
CA SER A 140 -8.72 35.46 -49.18
C SER A 140 -8.38 34.64 -47.93
N GLN A 141 -7.50 33.66 -48.09
CA GLN A 141 -6.92 32.91 -46.98
C GLN A 141 -5.82 33.75 -46.32
N ILE A 142 -6.20 34.57 -45.34
CA ILE A 142 -5.32 34.97 -44.25
C ILE A 142 -6.12 34.71 -42.96
N PRO A 143 -5.73 33.77 -42.09
CA PRO A 143 -6.50 33.46 -40.88
C PRO A 143 -6.48 34.64 -39.90
N ASN A 144 -7.66 35.21 -39.63
CA ASN A 144 -7.85 36.22 -38.60
C ASN A 144 -7.72 35.56 -37.19
N PRO A 145 -6.78 36.00 -36.33
CA PRO A 145 -6.51 35.37 -35.03
C PRO A 145 -7.60 35.60 -33.96
N LYS A 146 -8.74 36.22 -34.32
CA LYS A 146 -9.89 36.44 -33.42
C LYS A 146 -11.14 35.63 -33.76
N SER A 147 -11.04 34.65 -34.66
CA SER A 147 -12.15 33.75 -34.98
C SER A 147 -12.48 32.87 -33.76
N PRO A 148 -13.75 32.78 -33.31
CA PRO A 148 -14.11 31.84 -32.25
C PRO A 148 -13.78 30.42 -32.74
N VAL A 149 -13.01 29.68 -31.93
CA VAL A 149 -12.65 28.29 -32.21
C VAL A 149 -13.94 27.49 -32.48
N PRO A 150 -14.02 26.70 -33.57
CA PRO A 150 -15.19 25.89 -33.86
C PRO A 150 -15.53 25.05 -32.63
N ARG A 151 -16.79 25.07 -32.19
CA ARG A 151 -17.26 24.13 -31.17
C ARG A 151 -16.96 22.72 -31.66
N PRO A 152 -16.38 21.82 -30.83
CA PRO A 152 -16.15 20.45 -31.26
C PRO A 152 -17.47 19.87 -31.80
N PRO A 153 -17.44 19.15 -32.93
CA PRO A 153 -18.64 18.54 -33.47
C PRO A 153 -19.27 17.65 -32.40
N PRO A 154 -20.62 17.57 -32.34
CA PRO A 154 -21.28 16.65 -31.44
C PRO A 154 -20.69 15.24 -31.64
N PRO A 155 -20.53 14.45 -30.56
CA PRO A 155 -20.02 13.08 -30.69
C PRO A 155 -20.85 12.34 -31.73
N ALA A 156 -20.18 11.58 -32.61
CA ALA A 156 -20.85 10.76 -33.61
C ALA A 156 -21.88 9.87 -32.89
N PRO A 157 -23.14 9.81 -33.35
CA PRO A 157 -24.24 9.16 -32.65
C PRO A 157 -24.00 7.68 -32.26
N ASP A 158 -23.01 7.04 -32.88
CA ASP A 158 -22.76 5.60 -32.80
C ASP A 158 -21.49 5.22 -32.01
N ALA A 159 -20.84 6.16 -31.31
CA ALA A 159 -19.57 5.88 -30.61
C ALA A 159 -19.74 5.20 -29.23
N TRP A 160 -20.89 5.39 -28.56
CA TRP A 160 -21.13 4.90 -27.20
C TRP A 160 -21.13 3.36 -27.04
N PRO A 161 -21.53 2.53 -28.03
CA PRO A 161 -21.42 1.07 -27.93
C PRO A 161 -19.97 0.61 -27.83
N PHE A 162 -19.03 1.31 -28.49
CA PHE A 162 -17.60 1.00 -28.38
C PHE A 162 -17.06 1.28 -26.97
N VAL A 163 -17.57 2.30 -26.28
CA VAL A 163 -17.22 2.58 -24.87
C VAL A 163 -17.69 1.45 -23.97
N LEU A 164 -18.92 0.95 -24.17
CA LEU A 164 -19.44 -0.18 -23.40
C LEU A 164 -18.71 -1.49 -23.72
N ALA A 165 -18.45 -1.76 -25.00
CA ALA A 165 -17.70 -2.94 -25.43
C ALA A 165 -16.27 -2.90 -24.88
N GLY A 166 -15.60 -1.75 -24.94
CA GLY A 166 -14.28 -1.56 -24.35
C GLY A 166 -14.28 -1.77 -22.84
N GLY A 167 -15.29 -1.24 -22.13
CA GLY A 167 -15.47 -1.47 -20.70
C GLY A 167 -15.68 -2.94 -20.35
N ALA A 168 -16.50 -3.65 -21.12
CA ALA A 168 -16.76 -5.08 -20.93
C ALA A 168 -15.51 -5.93 -21.21
N VAL A 169 -14.80 -5.66 -22.32
CA VAL A 169 -13.54 -6.33 -22.66
C VAL A 169 -12.48 -6.04 -21.58
N GLY A 170 -12.34 -4.78 -21.13
CA GLY A 170 -11.43 -4.41 -20.06
C GLY A 170 -11.71 -5.16 -18.76
N PHE A 171 -12.99 -5.27 -18.38
CA PHE A 171 -13.40 -6.05 -17.22
C PHE A 171 -13.05 -7.55 -17.40
N LEU A 172 -13.37 -8.14 -18.55
CA LEU A 172 -13.07 -9.56 -18.82
C LEU A 172 -11.56 -9.83 -18.86
N LEU A 173 -10.76 -8.92 -19.41
CA LEU A 173 -9.29 -9.00 -19.43
C LEU A 173 -8.69 -8.83 -18.03
N SER A 174 -9.36 -8.11 -17.13
CA SER A 174 -8.90 -7.96 -15.74
C SER A 174 -8.88 -9.28 -14.97
N LEU A 175 -9.70 -10.26 -15.34
CA LEU A 175 -9.77 -11.57 -14.68
C LEU A 175 -8.50 -12.42 -14.91
N PRO A 176 -8.09 -12.75 -16.15
CA PRO A 176 -6.86 -13.51 -16.38
C PRO A 176 -5.61 -12.73 -15.93
N LEU A 177 -5.60 -11.39 -16.05
CA LEU A 177 -4.52 -10.57 -15.51
C LEU A 177 -4.48 -10.63 -13.98
N GLY A 178 -5.64 -10.60 -13.33
CA GLY A 178 -5.77 -10.75 -11.89
C GLY A 178 -5.27 -12.11 -11.39
N MET A 179 -5.42 -13.18 -12.19
CA MET A 179 -4.87 -14.51 -11.86
C MET A 179 -3.33 -14.53 -11.82
N LEU A 180 -2.66 -13.57 -12.45
CA LEU A 180 -1.20 -13.43 -12.39
C LEU A 180 -0.72 -12.68 -11.13
N SER A 181 -1.64 -12.04 -10.39
CA SER A 181 -1.33 -11.32 -9.15
C SER A 181 -0.88 -12.25 -8.04
N ALA A 182 -0.13 -11.71 -7.07
CA ALA A 182 0.23 -12.41 -5.84
C ALA A 182 -1.00 -12.77 -4.98
N ALA A 183 -2.10 -12.03 -5.15
CA ALA A 183 -3.41 -12.31 -4.54
C ALA A 183 -4.50 -12.26 -5.64
N PRO A 184 -4.79 -13.39 -6.29
CA PRO A 184 -5.83 -13.46 -7.30
C PRO A 184 -7.20 -13.07 -6.73
N PRO A 185 -8.07 -12.37 -7.50
CA PRO A 185 -9.41 -12.04 -7.04
C PRO A 185 -10.22 -13.31 -6.73
N GLY A 186 -10.76 -13.37 -5.51
CA GLY A 186 -11.65 -14.46 -5.10
C GLY A 186 -13.00 -14.41 -5.83
N ALA A 187 -13.68 -15.55 -5.93
CA ALA A 187 -14.97 -15.67 -6.61
C ALA A 187 -16.03 -14.68 -6.09
N THR A 188 -16.00 -14.37 -4.79
CA THR A 188 -16.90 -13.40 -4.14
C THR A 188 -16.75 -11.99 -4.69
N VAL A 189 -15.50 -11.55 -4.96
CA VAL A 189 -15.22 -10.22 -5.54
C VAL A 189 -15.79 -10.13 -6.94
N VAL A 190 -15.70 -11.20 -7.73
CA VAL A 190 -16.27 -11.26 -9.08
C VAL A 190 -17.81 -11.26 -9.03
N LEU A 191 -18.40 -12.07 -8.15
CA LEU A 191 -19.85 -12.20 -7.98
C LEU A 191 -20.52 -10.89 -7.51
N LEU A 192 -19.86 -10.13 -6.63
CA LEU A 192 -20.36 -8.83 -6.18
C LEU A 192 -19.99 -7.70 -7.16
N GLY A 193 -18.81 -7.77 -7.78
CA GLY A 193 -18.29 -6.76 -8.68
C GLY A 193 -19.11 -6.63 -9.96
N PHE A 194 -19.55 -7.74 -10.56
CA PHE A 194 -20.33 -7.73 -11.80
C PHE A 194 -21.66 -6.95 -11.68
N PRO A 195 -22.54 -7.25 -10.70
CA PRO A 195 -23.78 -6.50 -10.50
C PRO A 195 -23.54 -5.01 -10.21
N LEU A 196 -22.53 -4.69 -9.39
CA LEU A 196 -22.20 -3.30 -9.07
C LEU A 196 -21.68 -2.53 -10.29
N ALA A 197 -20.84 -3.16 -11.12
CA ALA A 197 -20.39 -2.59 -12.38
C ALA A 197 -21.57 -2.37 -13.35
N GLY A 198 -22.48 -3.32 -13.46
CA GLY A 198 -23.71 -3.19 -14.26
C GLY A 198 -24.60 -2.04 -13.78
N ALA A 199 -24.80 -1.91 -12.46
CA ALA A 199 -25.54 -0.81 -11.87
C ALA A 199 -24.86 0.55 -12.13
N ALA A 200 -23.53 0.62 -11.98
CA ALA A 200 -22.77 1.82 -12.30
C ALA A 200 -22.91 2.22 -13.78
N VAL A 201 -22.77 1.27 -14.70
CA VAL A 201 -22.97 1.50 -16.14
C VAL A 201 -24.40 1.99 -16.42
N ALA A 202 -25.41 1.38 -15.80
CA ALA A 202 -26.81 1.79 -15.96
C ALA A 202 -27.06 3.23 -15.49
N LEU A 203 -26.49 3.62 -14.35
CA LEU A 203 -26.57 4.98 -13.82
C LEU A 203 -25.83 6.00 -14.69
N LEU A 204 -24.69 5.60 -15.26
CA LEU A 204 -23.87 6.45 -16.13
C LEU A 204 -24.32 6.45 -17.59
N LEU A 205 -25.27 5.58 -17.98
CA LEU A 205 -25.63 5.34 -19.38
C LEU A 205 -26.09 6.59 -20.12
N GLY A 206 -26.81 7.48 -19.43
CA GLY A 206 -27.21 8.77 -20.00
C GLY A 206 -26.00 9.62 -20.41
N TRP A 207 -24.99 9.72 -19.54
CA TRP A 207 -23.77 10.47 -19.84
C TRP A 207 -22.89 9.77 -20.87
N ILE A 208 -22.84 8.43 -20.86
CA ILE A 208 -22.11 7.63 -21.85
C ILE A 208 -22.70 7.86 -23.25
N ARG A 209 -24.04 7.86 -23.40
CA ARG A 209 -24.73 8.12 -24.67
C ARG A 209 -24.61 9.56 -25.13
N GLU A 210 -24.79 10.51 -24.21
CA GLU A 210 -24.79 11.95 -24.53
C GLU A 210 -23.36 12.50 -24.71
N GLY A 211 -22.33 11.76 -24.28
CA GLY A 211 -20.92 12.18 -24.34
C GLY A 211 -20.60 13.40 -23.47
N ARG A 212 -21.47 13.73 -22.50
CA ARG A 212 -21.39 14.95 -21.68
C ARG A 212 -21.42 14.58 -20.20
N LEU A 213 -20.25 14.63 -19.56
CA LEU A 213 -20.11 14.43 -18.13
C LEU A 213 -20.06 15.78 -17.40
N PRO A 214 -20.96 16.05 -16.43
CA PRO A 214 -20.87 17.26 -15.62
C PRO A 214 -19.56 17.30 -14.82
N ARG A 215 -18.80 18.39 -14.88
CA ARG A 215 -17.51 18.54 -14.18
C ARG A 215 -17.60 18.32 -12.67
N LEU A 216 -18.72 18.67 -12.06
CA LEU A 216 -18.97 18.51 -10.64
C LEU A 216 -19.05 17.05 -10.21
N LEU A 217 -19.39 16.13 -11.11
CA LEU A 217 -19.56 14.73 -10.76
C LEU A 217 -18.21 14.03 -10.49
N PRO A 218 -17.19 14.08 -11.37
CA PRO A 218 -15.86 13.58 -11.02
C PRO A 218 -15.27 14.30 -9.81
N ALA A 219 -15.52 15.60 -9.64
CA ALA A 219 -15.06 16.34 -8.46
C ALA A 219 -15.70 15.82 -7.16
N LEU A 220 -17.00 15.52 -7.18
CA LEU A 220 -17.69 14.87 -6.06
C LEU A 220 -17.13 13.47 -5.81
N ALA A 221 -16.86 12.69 -6.86
CA ALA A 221 -16.24 11.37 -6.74
C ALA A 221 -14.85 11.45 -6.10
N VAL A 222 -14.02 12.45 -6.47
CA VAL A 222 -12.73 12.73 -5.83
C VAL A 222 -12.92 13.06 -4.35
N ALA A 223 -13.89 13.92 -4.00
CA ALA A 223 -14.16 14.28 -2.61
C ALA A 223 -14.62 13.07 -1.77
N VAL A 224 -15.54 12.25 -2.31
CA VAL A 224 -16.01 11.02 -1.67
C VAL A 224 -14.88 10.02 -1.50
N LEU A 225 -14.03 9.87 -2.53
CA LEU A 225 -12.85 9.00 -2.45
C LEU A 225 -11.88 9.48 -1.37
N LEU A 226 -11.51 10.77 -1.34
CA LEU A 226 -10.63 11.31 -0.30
C LEU A 226 -11.22 11.16 1.10
N MET A 227 -12.53 11.37 1.25
CA MET A 227 -13.23 11.15 2.52
C MET A 227 -13.11 9.70 2.98
N ASN A 228 -13.28 8.74 2.07
CA ASN A 228 -13.02 7.33 2.36
C ASN A 228 -11.55 7.09 2.74
N LEU A 229 -10.60 7.64 1.97
CA LEU A 229 -9.16 7.44 2.19
C LEU A 229 -8.63 8.13 3.47
N LEU A 230 -9.38 9.03 4.11
CA LEU A 230 -9.07 9.53 5.46
C LEU A 230 -9.16 8.45 6.54
N THR A 231 -9.89 7.36 6.26
CA THR A 231 -10.12 6.25 7.22
C THR A 231 -9.68 4.89 6.69
N ALA A 232 -9.52 4.75 5.38
CA ALA A 232 -9.07 3.52 4.74
C ALA A 232 -7.57 3.55 4.39
N GLY A 233 -6.97 4.73 4.18
CA GLY A 233 -5.63 4.86 3.62
C GLY A 233 -5.53 4.25 2.21
N GLY A 234 -4.31 3.93 1.77
CA GLY A 234 -4.06 3.18 0.54
C GLY A 234 -3.87 4.07 -0.69
N ILE A 235 -3.55 5.35 -0.52
CA ILE A 235 -3.26 6.24 -1.67
C ILE A 235 -1.97 5.83 -2.38
N GLY A 236 -1.06 5.13 -1.70
CA GLY A 236 0.13 4.51 -2.30
C GLY A 236 -0.18 3.29 -3.18
N MET A 237 -1.39 2.74 -3.12
CA MET A 237 -1.77 1.60 -3.93
C MET A 237 -2.04 2.05 -5.39
N PRO A 238 -1.36 1.48 -6.40
CA PRO A 238 -1.45 1.96 -7.78
C PRO A 238 -2.87 2.00 -8.35
N GLY A 239 -3.72 1.03 -8.01
CA GLY A 239 -5.12 1.01 -8.45
C GLY A 239 -5.98 2.13 -7.86
N VAL A 240 -5.70 2.51 -6.61
CA VAL A 240 -6.39 3.61 -5.92
C VAL A 240 -5.88 4.95 -6.44
N ALA A 241 -4.57 5.15 -6.46
CA ALA A 241 -3.92 6.36 -6.98
C ALA A 241 -4.32 6.64 -8.43
N GLY A 242 -4.25 5.62 -9.30
CA GLY A 242 -4.60 5.74 -10.71
C GLY A 242 -6.06 6.17 -10.91
N SER A 243 -6.98 5.59 -10.14
CA SER A 243 -8.39 5.97 -10.17
C SER A 243 -8.59 7.41 -9.71
N PHE A 244 -7.91 7.83 -8.63
CA PHE A 244 -7.93 9.20 -8.12
C PHE A 244 -7.46 10.21 -9.17
N TRP A 245 -6.28 10.00 -9.78
CA TRP A 245 -5.73 10.88 -10.80
C TRP A 245 -6.61 10.96 -12.06
N LEU A 246 -7.18 9.83 -12.47
CA LEU A 246 -8.09 9.77 -13.61
C LEU A 246 -9.38 10.58 -13.34
N LEU A 247 -9.97 10.45 -12.15
CA LEU A 247 -11.16 11.22 -11.77
C LEU A 247 -10.88 12.73 -11.74
N MET A 248 -9.72 13.15 -11.22
CA MET A 248 -9.30 14.55 -11.27
C MET A 248 -9.18 15.03 -12.71
N ALA A 249 -8.51 14.25 -13.58
CA ALA A 249 -8.36 14.60 -14.99
C ALA A 249 -9.72 14.75 -15.69
N LEU A 250 -10.67 13.83 -15.44
CA LEU A 250 -12.04 13.90 -15.96
C LEU A 250 -12.80 15.13 -15.49
N GLY A 251 -12.61 15.56 -14.23
CA GLY A 251 -13.23 16.78 -13.70
C GLY A 251 -12.75 18.06 -14.38
N LEU A 252 -11.53 18.04 -14.95
CA LEU A 252 -10.94 19.17 -15.66
C LEU A 252 -11.33 19.22 -17.16
N VAL A 253 -12.03 18.20 -17.67
CA VAL A 253 -12.45 18.12 -19.08
C VAL A 253 -13.39 19.29 -19.43
N GLY A 254 -13.06 19.98 -20.53
CA GLY A 254 -13.77 21.16 -21.03
C GLY A 254 -13.10 22.49 -20.72
N GLN A 255 -11.95 22.51 -20.04
CA GLN A 255 -11.00 23.60 -20.23
C GLN A 255 -10.55 23.62 -21.70
N GLN A 256 -10.31 24.81 -22.26
CA GLN A 256 -9.76 24.93 -23.61
C GLN A 256 -8.49 24.09 -23.71
N PRO A 257 -8.38 23.17 -24.69
CA PRO A 257 -7.17 22.37 -24.84
C PRO A 257 -6.00 23.34 -25.03
N ARG A 258 -5.06 23.32 -24.10
CA ARG A 258 -3.80 24.04 -24.30
C ARG A 258 -3.04 23.27 -25.36
N LEU A 259 -2.88 23.86 -26.53
CA LEU A 259 -2.07 23.28 -27.60
C LEU A 259 -0.62 23.24 -27.12
N LEU A 260 -0.17 22.06 -26.70
CA LEU A 260 1.24 21.77 -26.53
C LEU A 260 1.88 21.75 -27.92
N ARG A 261 3.04 22.41 -28.08
CA ARG A 261 3.81 22.28 -29.32
C ARG A 261 4.12 20.79 -29.52
N THR A 262 3.98 20.30 -30.74
CA THR A 262 4.16 18.88 -31.10
C THR A 262 5.47 18.28 -30.55
N VAL A 263 6.55 19.07 -30.53
CA VAL A 263 7.84 18.69 -29.95
C VAL A 263 7.73 18.30 -28.47
N TRP A 264 6.99 19.06 -27.67
CA TRP A 264 6.80 18.76 -26.25
C TRP A 264 5.89 17.56 -26.02
N ALA A 265 4.91 17.33 -26.89
CA ALA A 265 4.07 16.14 -26.83
C ALA A 265 4.89 14.87 -27.12
N TRP A 266 5.72 14.89 -28.17
CA TRP A 266 6.65 13.77 -28.46
C TRP A 266 7.69 13.59 -27.36
N ALA A 267 8.28 14.67 -26.85
CA ALA A 267 9.22 14.59 -25.74
C ALA A 267 8.58 13.96 -24.48
N ALA A 268 7.36 14.35 -24.13
CA ALA A 268 6.63 13.77 -23.00
C ALA A 268 6.29 12.28 -23.22
N LEU A 269 5.85 11.92 -24.43
CA LEU A 269 5.54 10.53 -24.78
C LEU A 269 6.81 9.65 -24.74
N SER A 270 7.90 10.09 -25.37
CA SER A 270 9.18 9.38 -25.35
C SER A 270 9.72 9.25 -23.93
N GLY A 271 9.59 10.30 -23.11
CA GLY A 271 9.96 10.27 -21.69
C GLY A 271 9.12 9.26 -20.90
N ALA A 272 7.81 9.22 -21.12
CA ALA A 272 6.92 8.26 -20.47
C ALA A 272 7.23 6.81 -20.87
N ILE A 273 7.51 6.56 -22.15
CA ILE A 273 7.92 5.24 -22.65
C ILE A 273 9.27 4.84 -22.04
N ALA A 274 10.25 5.74 -22.04
CA ALA A 274 11.56 5.48 -21.44
C ALA A 274 11.44 5.16 -19.94
N LEU A 275 10.60 5.92 -19.21
CA LEU A 275 10.33 5.65 -17.81
C LEU A 275 9.64 4.30 -17.60
N ALA A 276 8.65 3.95 -18.42
CA ALA A 276 7.98 2.66 -18.35
C ALA A 276 8.94 1.49 -18.61
N VAL A 277 9.82 1.61 -19.61
CA VAL A 277 10.87 0.63 -19.90
C VAL A 277 11.87 0.54 -18.75
N ALA A 278 12.28 1.68 -18.18
CA ALA A 278 13.17 1.70 -17.03
C ALA A 278 12.52 0.99 -15.82
N CYS A 279 11.30 1.34 -15.44
CA CYS A 279 10.56 0.68 -14.36
C CYS A 279 10.37 -0.82 -14.63
N TYR A 280 10.12 -1.22 -15.88
CA TYR A 280 10.03 -2.62 -16.24
C TYR A 280 11.37 -3.34 -16.03
N ALA A 281 12.46 -2.77 -16.51
CA ALA A 281 13.79 -3.37 -16.47
C ALA A 281 14.39 -3.41 -15.05
N THR A 282 14.17 -2.36 -14.24
CA THR A 282 14.82 -2.23 -12.93
C THR A 282 13.97 -2.67 -11.75
N ALA A 283 12.64 -2.76 -11.91
CA ALA A 283 11.75 -3.15 -10.83
C ALA A 283 10.88 -4.36 -11.21
N TYR A 284 10.05 -4.24 -12.25
CA TYR A 284 9.02 -5.25 -12.51
C TYR A 284 9.59 -6.62 -12.93
N SER A 285 10.51 -6.64 -13.89
CA SER A 285 11.12 -7.88 -14.42
C SER A 285 11.96 -8.62 -13.36
N PRO A 286 12.86 -7.96 -12.60
CA PRO A 286 13.59 -8.59 -11.49
C PRO A 286 12.65 -9.23 -10.46
N VAL A 287 11.63 -8.49 -10.00
CA VAL A 287 10.68 -8.97 -9.00
C VAL A 287 9.91 -10.19 -9.50
N LEU A 288 9.45 -10.16 -10.76
CA LEU A 288 8.75 -11.30 -11.37
C LEU A 288 9.65 -12.54 -11.46
N GLY A 289 10.92 -12.36 -11.86
CA GLY A 289 11.92 -13.42 -11.91
C GLY A 289 12.19 -14.03 -10.53
N CYS A 290 12.37 -13.19 -9.51
CA CYS A 290 12.55 -13.61 -8.12
C CYS A 290 11.33 -14.40 -7.61
N GLN A 291 10.12 -13.88 -7.80
CA GLN A 291 8.88 -14.54 -7.39
C GLN A 291 8.69 -15.91 -8.07
N ALA A 292 9.02 -16.02 -9.35
CA ALA A 292 8.97 -17.30 -10.06
C ALA A 292 9.92 -18.33 -9.44
N GLN A 293 11.16 -17.94 -9.10
CA GLN A 293 12.13 -18.82 -8.46
C GLN A 293 11.73 -19.19 -7.02
N LEU A 294 11.16 -18.25 -6.25
CA LEU A 294 10.62 -18.54 -4.92
C LEU A 294 9.53 -19.61 -4.96
N ARG A 295 8.57 -19.51 -5.89
CA ARG A 295 7.53 -20.55 -6.09
C ARG A 295 8.12 -21.90 -6.53
N LEU A 296 9.18 -21.87 -7.35
CA LEU A 296 9.89 -23.09 -7.73
C LEU A 296 10.62 -23.74 -6.55
N SER A 297 11.15 -22.95 -5.61
CA SER A 297 11.79 -23.47 -4.40
C SER A 297 10.82 -24.24 -3.50
N GLU A 298 9.56 -23.80 -3.43
CA GLU A 298 8.50 -24.46 -2.65
C GLU A 298 8.03 -25.75 -3.34
N SER A 299 7.84 -25.72 -4.66
CA SER A 299 7.37 -26.88 -5.42
C SER A 299 8.44 -27.96 -5.64
N LYS A 300 9.74 -27.60 -5.54
CA LYS A 300 10.87 -28.51 -5.77
C LYS A 300 11.84 -28.49 -4.58
N PRO A 301 11.47 -29.08 -3.42
CA PRO A 301 12.24 -28.97 -2.18
C PRO A 301 13.67 -29.52 -2.29
N THR A 302 13.89 -30.55 -3.11
CA THR A 302 15.24 -31.13 -3.33
C THR A 302 16.22 -30.17 -4.01
N ARG A 303 15.72 -29.14 -4.70
CA ARG A 303 16.51 -28.10 -5.34
C ARG A 303 16.21 -26.71 -4.77
N ALA A 304 15.65 -26.64 -3.56
CA ALA A 304 15.20 -25.38 -2.96
C ALA A 304 16.33 -24.35 -2.88
N ILE A 305 17.52 -24.74 -2.38
CA ILE A 305 18.68 -23.85 -2.27
C ILE A 305 19.05 -23.21 -3.61
N LYS A 306 19.16 -24.03 -4.68
CA LYS A 306 19.48 -23.54 -6.02
C LYS A 306 18.44 -22.52 -6.52
N HIS A 307 17.16 -22.77 -6.26
CA HIS A 307 16.10 -21.83 -6.62
C HIS A 307 16.11 -20.56 -5.76
N LEU A 308 16.46 -20.65 -4.47
CA LEU A 308 16.61 -19.48 -3.60
C LEU A 308 17.81 -18.60 -4.01
N GLU A 309 18.94 -19.21 -4.38
CA GLU A 309 20.09 -18.49 -4.92
C GLU A 309 19.76 -17.82 -6.26
N ALA A 310 19.04 -18.53 -7.14
CA ALA A 310 18.56 -17.95 -8.40
C ALA A 310 17.55 -16.81 -8.17
N ALA A 311 16.72 -16.90 -7.12
CA ALA A 311 15.81 -15.83 -6.74
C ALA A 311 16.57 -14.58 -6.26
N ALA A 312 17.58 -14.76 -5.40
CA ALA A 312 18.45 -13.68 -4.92
C ALA A 312 19.28 -13.04 -6.06
N ALA A 313 19.65 -13.82 -7.08
CA ALA A 313 20.33 -13.31 -8.27
C ALA A 313 19.37 -12.56 -9.21
N ALA A 314 18.11 -12.99 -9.30
CA ALA A 314 17.09 -12.34 -10.13
C ALA A 314 16.68 -10.97 -9.59
N ASP A 315 16.57 -10.83 -8.26
CA ASP A 315 16.35 -9.55 -7.58
C ASP A 315 17.34 -9.37 -6.42
N PRO A 316 18.46 -8.65 -6.64
CA PRO A 316 19.48 -8.41 -5.62
C PRO A 316 19.00 -7.60 -4.42
N TRP A 317 17.85 -6.93 -4.50
CA TRP A 317 17.29 -6.10 -3.43
C TRP A 317 16.23 -6.84 -2.60
N ALA A 318 15.79 -8.02 -3.05
CA ALA A 318 14.81 -8.82 -2.33
C ALA A 318 15.41 -9.44 -1.05
N THR A 319 14.73 -9.25 0.07
CA THR A 319 15.11 -9.81 1.38
C THR A 319 14.64 -11.25 1.56
N GLU A 320 13.50 -11.60 0.96
CA GLU A 320 12.83 -12.88 1.14
C GLU A 320 13.66 -14.11 0.71
N PRO A 321 14.40 -14.11 -0.43
CA PRO A 321 15.29 -15.20 -0.78
C PRO A 321 16.34 -15.48 0.30
N TRP A 322 16.95 -14.43 0.87
CA TRP A 322 17.97 -14.55 1.90
C TRP A 322 17.40 -15.04 3.22
N ARG A 323 16.21 -14.58 3.60
CA ARG A 323 15.50 -15.08 4.80
C ARG A 323 15.21 -16.57 4.71
N ARG A 324 14.71 -17.04 3.56
CA ARG A 324 14.45 -18.47 3.32
C ARG A 324 15.75 -19.28 3.24
N LEU A 325 16.78 -18.75 2.58
CA LEU A 325 18.09 -19.40 2.48
C LEU A 325 18.73 -19.56 3.86
N ALA A 326 18.70 -18.52 4.70
CA ALA A 326 19.17 -18.59 6.09
C ALA A 326 18.42 -19.65 6.89
N ALA A 327 17.08 -19.73 6.75
CA ALA A 327 16.29 -20.74 7.44
C ALA A 327 16.66 -22.18 7.01
N VAL A 328 16.83 -22.43 5.71
CA VAL A 328 17.18 -23.76 5.19
C VAL A 328 18.61 -24.15 5.58
N GLU A 329 19.57 -23.24 5.44
CA GLU A 329 20.96 -23.51 5.82
C GLU A 329 21.12 -23.69 7.33
N PHE A 330 20.35 -22.95 8.13
CA PHE A 330 20.31 -23.15 9.57
C PHE A 330 19.78 -24.54 9.94
N ASP A 331 18.71 -25.01 9.30
CA ASP A 331 18.18 -26.34 9.54
C ASP A 331 19.16 -27.44 9.07
N ASN A 332 19.83 -27.25 7.93
CA ASN A 332 20.89 -28.15 7.46
C ASN A 332 22.03 -28.25 8.48
N TRP A 333 22.51 -27.10 8.99
CA TRP A 333 23.54 -27.05 10.02
C TRP A 333 23.06 -27.72 11.32
N ARG A 334 21.82 -27.50 11.75
CA ARG A 334 21.26 -28.14 12.95
C ARG A 334 21.23 -29.66 12.84
N ARG A 335 20.93 -30.19 11.66
CA ARG A 335 20.94 -31.65 11.39
C ARG A 335 22.37 -32.22 11.32
N SER A 336 23.31 -31.45 10.77
CA SER A 336 24.71 -31.83 10.64
C SER A 336 25.64 -30.65 10.96
N PRO A 337 26.05 -30.49 12.23
CA PRO A 337 26.77 -29.30 12.71
C PRO A 337 28.21 -29.23 12.18
N THR A 338 28.36 -28.80 10.92
CA THR A 338 29.65 -28.59 10.25
C THR A 338 29.96 -27.11 10.13
N ASN A 339 31.24 -26.75 10.14
CA ASN A 339 31.67 -25.34 10.00
C ASN A 339 31.22 -24.74 8.66
N ASP A 340 31.25 -25.52 7.59
CA ASP A 340 30.84 -25.09 6.25
C ASP A 340 29.33 -24.79 6.16
N ALA A 341 28.48 -25.64 6.77
CA ALA A 341 27.04 -25.35 6.85
C ALA A 341 26.74 -24.12 7.71
N TYR A 342 27.48 -23.93 8.81
CA TYR A 342 27.35 -22.73 9.64
C TYR A 342 27.73 -21.46 8.86
N GLN A 343 28.82 -21.48 8.10
CA GLN A 343 29.25 -20.36 7.26
C GLN A 343 28.25 -20.02 6.15
N ARG A 344 27.58 -21.01 5.55
CA ARG A 344 26.48 -20.76 4.60
C ARG A 344 25.32 -20.02 5.25
N PHE A 345 24.89 -20.48 6.42
CA PHE A 345 23.87 -19.78 7.22
C PHE A 345 24.31 -18.35 7.55
N GLU A 346 25.54 -18.14 8.04
CA GLU A 346 26.03 -16.80 8.39
C GLU A 346 26.06 -15.86 7.20
N ARG A 347 26.45 -16.34 6.01
CA ARG A 347 26.41 -15.54 4.77
C ARG A 347 24.99 -15.13 4.39
N ALA A 348 24.02 -16.03 4.54
CA ALA A 348 22.62 -15.71 4.24
C ALA A 348 22.05 -14.71 5.26
N ALA A 349 22.32 -14.91 6.55
CA ALA A 349 21.91 -13.99 7.62
C ALA A 349 22.53 -12.60 7.45
N ALA A 350 23.82 -12.50 7.09
CA ALA A 350 24.50 -11.22 6.86
C ALA A 350 23.92 -10.45 5.65
N ASN A 351 23.53 -11.16 4.58
CA ASN A 351 22.85 -10.51 3.46
C ASN A 351 21.46 -10.01 3.85
N LEU A 352 20.71 -10.79 4.66
CA LEU A 352 19.43 -10.34 5.19
C LEU A 352 19.57 -9.06 6.03
N THR A 353 20.54 -8.98 6.94
CA THR A 353 20.76 -7.76 7.74
C THR A 353 21.17 -6.56 6.90
N ARG A 354 21.93 -6.79 5.84
CA ARG A 354 22.38 -5.72 4.93
C ARG A 354 21.22 -5.12 4.14
N LEU A 355 20.28 -5.96 3.71
CA LEU A 355 19.12 -5.54 2.90
C LEU A 355 17.96 -5.02 3.76
N ALA A 356 17.81 -5.50 5.00
CA ALA A 356 16.74 -5.11 5.91
C ALA A 356 17.26 -4.54 7.25
N PRO A 357 18.11 -3.50 7.26
CA PRO A 357 18.77 -3.01 8.49
C PRO A 357 17.78 -2.39 9.49
N ASN A 358 16.59 -2.00 9.03
CA ASN A 358 15.55 -1.36 9.82
C ASN A 358 14.35 -2.27 10.12
N SER A 359 14.42 -3.55 9.75
CA SER A 359 13.31 -4.49 10.00
C SER A 359 13.48 -5.21 11.33
N ALA A 360 12.69 -4.84 12.34
CA ALA A 360 12.67 -5.51 13.64
C ALA A 360 12.36 -7.02 13.48
N GLN A 361 11.50 -7.38 12.53
CA GLN A 361 11.15 -8.77 12.26
C GLN A 361 12.37 -9.58 11.77
N SER A 362 13.15 -9.01 10.86
CA SER A 362 14.35 -9.68 10.31
C SER A 362 15.41 -9.88 11.39
N TRP A 363 15.67 -8.85 12.21
CA TRP A 363 16.59 -8.95 13.34
C TRP A 363 16.12 -9.94 14.41
N SER A 364 14.81 -10.00 14.70
CA SER A 364 14.27 -10.99 15.64
C SER A 364 14.47 -12.41 15.13
N ALA A 365 14.25 -12.68 13.83
CA ALA A 365 14.44 -14.00 13.25
C ALA A 365 15.91 -14.45 13.33
N ILE A 366 16.84 -13.52 13.09
CA ILE A 366 18.28 -13.75 13.23
C ILE A 366 18.65 -14.04 14.69
N GLY A 367 18.11 -13.27 15.63
CA GLY A 367 18.25 -13.54 17.06
C GLY A 367 17.75 -14.94 17.43
N ASP A 368 16.60 -15.36 16.91
CA ASP A 368 16.03 -16.68 17.15
C ASP A 368 16.93 -17.82 16.63
N TRP A 369 17.56 -17.65 15.45
CA TRP A 369 18.53 -18.62 14.93
C TRP A 369 19.80 -18.69 15.77
N TYR A 370 20.40 -17.55 16.12
CA TYR A 370 21.60 -17.54 16.96
C TYR A 370 21.34 -18.00 18.39
N SER A 371 20.19 -17.67 18.97
CA SER A 371 19.79 -18.19 20.29
C SER A 371 19.64 -19.71 20.28
N GLN A 372 19.09 -20.28 19.20
CA GLN A 372 19.03 -21.73 19.02
C GLN A 372 20.44 -22.31 18.83
N ALA A 373 21.29 -21.70 18.00
CA ALA A 373 22.67 -22.14 17.80
C ALA A 373 23.48 -22.17 19.11
N ALA A 374 23.27 -21.19 19.99
CA ALA A 374 23.91 -21.10 21.29
C ALA A 374 23.55 -22.26 22.24
N SER A 375 22.39 -22.89 22.04
CA SER A 375 21.92 -24.02 22.85
C SER A 375 22.50 -25.37 22.40
N ILE A 376 23.11 -25.43 21.21
CA ILE A 376 23.64 -26.68 20.63
C ILE A 376 25.08 -26.91 21.11
N THR A 377 25.27 -28.03 21.81
CA THR A 377 26.57 -28.48 22.33
C THR A 377 27.01 -29.79 21.67
N ASN A 378 28.32 -30.01 21.59
CA ASN A 378 28.88 -31.30 21.20
C ASN A 378 28.74 -32.34 22.33
N ARG A 379 29.18 -33.58 22.09
CA ARG A 379 29.13 -34.67 23.09
C ARG A 379 29.90 -34.38 24.38
N SER A 380 30.89 -33.49 24.31
CA SER A 380 31.69 -33.05 25.46
C SER A 380 31.07 -31.87 26.21
N GLY A 381 29.87 -31.42 25.84
CA GLY A 381 29.19 -30.27 26.44
C GLY A 381 29.66 -28.89 25.95
N ASN A 382 30.63 -28.84 25.02
CA ASN A 382 31.13 -27.58 24.47
C ASN A 382 30.18 -27.04 23.40
N ARG A 383 29.91 -25.74 23.41
CA ARG A 383 29.11 -25.07 22.37
C ARG A 383 29.76 -25.22 21.00
N ILE A 384 28.97 -25.62 20.01
CA ILE A 384 29.46 -25.78 18.62
C ILE A 384 29.65 -24.41 17.97
N ALA A 385 28.70 -23.48 18.19
CA ALA A 385 28.75 -22.12 17.69
C ALA A 385 29.24 -21.16 18.79
N GLY A 386 30.55 -20.99 18.92
CA GLY A 386 31.17 -20.24 20.02
C GLY A 386 30.74 -18.76 20.11
N ASN A 387 30.43 -18.12 18.98
CA ASN A 387 30.00 -16.72 18.90
C ASN A 387 28.48 -16.53 18.87
N ALA A 388 27.68 -17.61 18.95
CA ALA A 388 26.23 -17.51 18.76
C ALA A 388 25.54 -16.70 19.87
N VAL A 389 26.03 -16.77 21.10
CA VAL A 389 25.46 -16.02 22.23
C VAL A 389 25.59 -14.51 22.02
N SER A 390 26.78 -14.02 21.66
CA SER A 390 26.99 -12.58 21.44
C SER A 390 26.18 -12.09 20.25
N LYS A 391 26.10 -12.87 19.17
CA LYS A 391 25.28 -12.53 17.99
C LYS A 391 23.78 -12.52 18.28
N ALA A 392 23.29 -13.43 19.13
CA ALA A 392 21.89 -13.44 19.56
C ALA A 392 21.56 -12.16 20.36
N VAL A 393 22.41 -11.80 21.32
CA VAL A 393 22.26 -10.56 22.10
C VAL A 393 22.27 -9.33 21.19
N GLU A 394 23.22 -9.24 20.26
CA GLU A 394 23.30 -8.11 19.32
C GLU A 394 22.05 -8.00 18.45
N ALA A 395 21.57 -9.11 17.87
CA ALA A 395 20.39 -9.13 17.02
C ALA A 395 19.11 -8.76 17.79
N TYR A 396 18.94 -9.28 19.01
CA TYR A 396 17.78 -8.91 19.84
C TYR A 396 17.86 -7.49 20.37
N ARG A 397 19.06 -6.96 20.66
CA ARG A 397 19.22 -5.55 21.02
C ARG A 397 18.75 -4.67 19.86
N ARG A 398 19.21 -4.97 18.64
CA ARG A 398 18.77 -4.24 17.44
C ARG A 398 17.26 -4.37 17.19
N THR A 399 16.69 -5.55 17.46
CA THR A 399 15.24 -5.77 17.41
C THR A 399 14.50 -4.84 18.37
N VAL A 400 15.00 -4.71 19.59
CA VAL A 400 14.42 -3.85 20.64
C VAL A 400 14.59 -2.37 20.31
N ASP A 401 15.71 -1.95 19.72
CA ASP A 401 15.91 -0.56 19.27
C ASP A 401 14.88 -0.16 18.19
N LEU A 402 14.54 -1.11 17.31
CA LEU A 402 13.58 -0.92 16.22
C LEU A 402 12.13 -1.13 16.65
N TYR A 403 11.89 -1.91 17.72
CA TYR A 403 10.55 -2.18 18.23
C TYR A 403 10.55 -2.19 19.78
N PRO A 404 10.69 -1.02 20.42
CA PRO A 404 10.98 -0.91 21.86
C PRO A 404 9.83 -1.31 22.76
N ASN A 405 8.59 -1.20 22.27
CA ASN A 405 7.36 -1.47 23.01
C ASN A 405 6.82 -2.89 22.80
N SER A 406 7.61 -3.80 22.22
CA SER A 406 7.26 -5.23 22.14
C SER A 406 7.70 -5.97 23.39
N ALA A 407 6.74 -6.37 24.24
CA ALA A 407 6.99 -7.19 25.42
C ALA A 407 7.74 -8.49 25.07
N LEU A 408 7.34 -9.14 23.97
CA LEU A 408 7.97 -10.38 23.50
C LEU A 408 9.43 -10.16 23.09
N ASN A 409 9.74 -9.10 22.35
CA ASN A 409 11.12 -8.83 21.92
C ASN A 409 12.03 -8.49 23.10
N ARG A 410 11.52 -7.74 24.08
CA ARG A 410 12.19 -7.47 25.36
C ARG A 410 12.46 -8.77 26.14
N ALA A 411 11.48 -9.67 26.21
CA ALA A 411 11.65 -10.97 26.87
C ALA A 411 12.69 -11.86 26.17
N LYS A 412 12.72 -11.87 24.82
CA LYS A 412 13.75 -12.58 24.05
C LYS A 412 15.15 -12.02 24.31
N LEU A 413 15.29 -10.69 24.35
CA LEU A 413 16.55 -10.04 24.70
C LEU A 413 17.01 -10.39 26.13
N ALA A 414 16.09 -10.39 27.09
CA ALA A 414 16.38 -10.83 28.46
C ALA A 414 16.93 -12.26 28.45
N GLU A 415 16.25 -13.24 27.85
CA GLU A 415 16.73 -14.63 27.79
C GLU A 415 18.11 -14.77 27.11
N ALA A 416 18.41 -13.92 26.11
CA ALA A 416 19.74 -13.87 25.52
C ALA A 416 20.81 -13.36 26.50
N TYR A 417 20.53 -12.30 27.27
CA TYR A 417 21.42 -11.83 28.33
C TYR A 417 21.63 -12.87 29.44
N ARG A 418 20.58 -13.61 29.81
CA ARG A 418 20.70 -14.74 30.76
C ARG A 418 21.68 -15.79 30.24
N THR A 419 21.58 -16.13 28.96
CA THR A 419 22.45 -17.10 28.30
C THR A 419 23.90 -16.60 28.17
N ALA A 420 24.08 -15.28 28.10
CA ALA A 420 25.36 -14.59 28.13
C ALA A 420 25.96 -14.43 29.54
N GLY A 421 25.19 -14.68 30.60
CA GLY A 421 25.63 -14.48 31.99
C GLY A 421 25.53 -13.02 32.47
N ASP A 422 24.91 -12.13 31.71
CA ASP A 422 24.69 -10.73 32.10
C ASP A 422 23.38 -10.61 32.89
N ARG A 423 23.50 -10.79 34.21
CA ARG A 423 22.37 -10.76 35.13
C ARG A 423 21.73 -9.38 35.24
N GLU A 424 22.53 -8.32 35.20
CA GLU A 424 22.02 -6.96 35.35
C GLU A 424 21.16 -6.57 34.14
N ALA A 425 21.66 -6.85 32.93
CA ALA A 425 20.90 -6.62 31.70
C ALA A 425 19.67 -7.52 31.61
N TYR A 426 19.77 -8.79 32.06
CA TYR A 426 18.61 -9.67 32.18
C TYR A 426 17.49 -9.02 32.99
N CYS A 427 17.79 -8.55 34.21
CA CYS A 427 16.78 -8.01 35.11
C CYS A 427 16.08 -6.78 34.50
N ARG A 428 16.86 -5.83 33.95
CA ARG A 428 16.31 -4.61 33.31
C ARG A 428 15.33 -4.93 32.18
N GLU A 429 15.71 -5.85 31.28
CA GLU A 429 14.88 -6.21 30.13
C GLU A 429 13.68 -7.08 30.52
N ALA A 430 13.83 -7.98 31.49
CA ALA A 430 12.74 -8.80 32.01
C ALA A 430 11.67 -7.94 32.73
N GLU A 431 12.07 -6.99 33.56
CA GLU A 431 11.16 -6.03 34.21
C GLU A 431 10.41 -5.19 33.18
N THR A 432 11.12 -4.70 32.17
CA THR A 432 10.51 -3.93 31.07
C THR A 432 9.51 -4.78 30.28
N ALA A 433 9.86 -6.04 29.96
CA ALA A 433 8.98 -6.97 29.28
C ALA A 433 7.69 -7.22 30.08
N LEU A 434 7.79 -7.45 31.39
CA LEU A 434 6.64 -7.65 32.27
C LEU A 434 5.79 -6.39 32.44
N ARG A 435 6.41 -5.21 32.47
CA ARG A 435 5.71 -3.92 32.51
C ARG A 435 4.91 -3.68 31.23
N LEU A 436 5.50 -3.95 30.07
CA LEU A 436 4.82 -3.87 28.77
C LEU A 436 3.71 -4.91 28.67
N ASP A 437 3.98 -6.16 29.07
CA ASP A 437 2.97 -7.23 29.12
C ASP A 437 1.77 -6.80 29.97
N LYS A 438 1.97 -6.12 31.10
CA LYS A 438 0.87 -5.59 31.92
C LYS A 438 0.11 -4.47 31.22
N ALA A 439 0.81 -3.56 30.54
CA ALA A 439 0.23 -2.40 29.86
C ALA A 439 -0.59 -2.77 28.61
N THR A 440 -0.18 -3.79 27.87
CA THR A 440 -0.87 -4.20 26.63
C THR A 440 -2.24 -4.83 26.94
N PRO A 441 -3.37 -4.26 26.50
CA PRO A 441 -4.70 -4.77 26.82
C PRO A 441 -5.09 -6.01 25.99
N HIS A 442 -4.35 -6.27 24.91
CA HIS A 442 -4.66 -7.28 23.90
C HIS A 442 -4.13 -8.67 24.27
N ALA A 443 -5.02 -9.66 24.35
CA ALA A 443 -4.69 -11.01 24.78
C ALA A 443 -3.70 -11.73 23.83
N ASP A 444 -3.83 -11.51 22.52
CA ASP A 444 -2.95 -12.06 21.48
C ASP A 444 -1.54 -11.45 21.48
N LYS A 445 -1.36 -10.32 22.17
CA LYS A 445 -0.07 -9.63 22.32
C LYS A 445 0.58 -9.84 23.68
N LYS A 446 -0.07 -10.57 24.59
CA LYS A 446 0.52 -10.96 25.87
C LYS A 446 1.68 -11.94 25.68
N LEU A 447 2.62 -11.91 26.62
CA LEU A 447 3.65 -12.91 26.73
C LEU A 447 3.02 -14.30 26.92
N PRO A 448 3.57 -15.35 26.28
CA PRO A 448 3.21 -16.72 26.59
C PRO A 448 3.35 -16.99 28.09
N ALA A 449 2.36 -17.63 28.71
CA ALA A 449 2.30 -17.83 30.17
C ALA A 449 3.60 -18.43 30.73
N ALA A 450 4.11 -19.49 30.09
CA ALA A 450 5.36 -20.13 30.47
C ALA A 450 6.57 -19.17 30.42
N LEU A 451 6.64 -18.26 29.44
CA LEU A 451 7.71 -17.28 29.36
C LEU A 451 7.58 -16.25 30.48
N ARG A 452 6.36 -15.73 30.70
CA ARG A 452 6.08 -14.76 31.76
C ARG A 452 6.41 -15.30 33.16
N ASP A 453 6.04 -16.53 33.43
CA ASP A 453 6.27 -17.16 34.74
C ASP A 453 7.75 -17.44 34.97
N ARG A 454 8.48 -17.87 33.93
CA ARG A 454 9.95 -17.98 33.98
C ARG A 454 10.61 -16.65 34.29
N LEU A 455 10.21 -15.56 33.63
CA LEU A 455 10.77 -14.23 33.91
C LEU A 455 10.54 -13.82 35.37
N LYS A 456 9.33 -14.03 35.90
CA LYS A 456 9.01 -13.72 37.31
C LYS A 456 9.83 -14.55 38.28
N HIS A 457 9.92 -15.86 38.07
CA HIS A 457 10.67 -16.77 38.93
C HIS A 457 12.16 -16.42 38.95
N ASN A 458 12.74 -16.23 37.77
CA ASN A 458 14.14 -15.85 37.66
C ASN A 458 14.43 -14.45 38.18
N LEU A 459 13.45 -13.53 38.29
CA LEU A 459 13.64 -12.24 38.96
C LEU A 459 13.58 -12.36 40.49
N SER A 460 12.85 -13.34 41.01
CA SER A 460 12.73 -13.57 42.47
C SER A 460 13.90 -14.34 43.07
N ASP A 461 14.61 -15.14 42.28
CA ASP A 461 15.85 -15.80 42.68
C ASP A 461 16.97 -14.75 42.81
N LYS A 462 17.04 -14.11 43.99
CA LYS A 462 18.07 -13.15 44.37
C LYS A 462 19.36 -13.82 44.81
#